data_AF-A0A0D3CQI2-F1
#
_entry.id   AF-A0A0D3CQI2-F1
#
_cell.length_a   1.000
_cell.length_b   1.000
_cell.length_c   1.000
_cell.angle_alpha   90.00
_cell.angle_beta   90.00
_cell.angle_gamma   90.00
#
_symmetry.space_group_name_H-M   'P 1'
#
loop_
_entity.id
_entity.type
_entity.pdbx_description
1 polymer ?
#
loop_
_entity_poly.entity_id
_entity_poly.type
_entity_poly.pdbx_seq_one_letter_code
_entity_poly.pdbx_strand_id
1 'polypeptide(L)'
;MVSLETTPALQLPVIDFTSPNLKPGTVEWDSVRGDVRRALEDEAVMSFAKKVSELDFMTRRMIMECFGVNENYIEKHLNSTKCLVRMMKYQGVEEKEEELGMEAHTDRNMLTILCQNDVKDGLEVRTSDDKQWIKANPSQDSSFIVLGGATLHVRSKPRFLF
;
A
#
# COMPACT_ATOMS: atom_id res chain seq x y z
N MET A 1 20.08 -18.22 28.39
CA MET A 1 20.00 -18.56 26.96
C MET A 1 18.53 -18.57 26.61
N VAL A 2 18.01 -17.48 26.05
CA VAL A 2 16.60 -17.35 25.69
C VAL A 2 16.48 -17.88 24.26
N SER A 3 15.74 -18.97 24.07
CA SER A 3 15.47 -19.52 22.75
C SER A 3 14.65 -18.50 21.96
N LEU A 4 15.18 -18.04 20.82
CA LEU A 4 14.37 -17.32 19.83
C LEU A 4 13.41 -18.35 19.23
N GLU A 5 12.14 -18.30 19.66
CA GLU A 5 11.07 -18.95 18.93
C GLU A 5 11.04 -18.33 17.53
N THR A 6 11.36 -19.15 16.53
CA THR A 6 11.34 -18.75 15.13
C THR A 6 9.88 -18.63 14.74
N THR A 7 9.37 -17.40 14.66
CA THR A 7 8.02 -17.15 14.14
C THR A 7 7.92 -17.79 12.76
N PRO A 8 6.95 -18.69 12.49
CA PRO A 8 6.82 -19.28 11.17
C PRO A 8 6.66 -18.17 10.15
N ALA A 9 7.45 -18.22 9.07
CA ALA A 9 7.38 -17.24 8.00
C ALA A 9 5.93 -17.14 7.52
N LEU A 10 5.38 -15.93 7.53
CA LEU A 10 4.06 -15.64 6.97
C LEU A 10 4.04 -16.10 5.50
N GLN A 11 3.37 -17.23 5.23
CA GLN A 11 3.12 -17.69 3.87
C GLN A 11 1.81 -17.07 3.40
N LEU A 12 1.89 -16.21 2.38
CA LEU A 12 0.69 -15.66 1.75
C LEU A 12 -0.12 -16.80 1.09
N PRO A 13 -1.45 -16.80 1.22
CA PRO A 13 -2.29 -17.76 0.54
C PRO A 13 -2.15 -17.60 -0.97
N VAL A 14 -1.77 -18.68 -1.65
CA VAL A 14 -1.74 -18.76 -3.11
C VAL A 14 -3.01 -19.46 -3.57
N ILE A 15 -3.79 -18.77 -4.39
CA ILE A 15 -5.06 -19.29 -4.92
C ILE A 15 -4.93 -19.45 -6.43
N ASP A 16 -5.14 -20.67 -6.92
CA ASP A 16 -5.07 -20.99 -8.34
C ASP A 16 -6.43 -20.78 -9.02
N PHE A 17 -6.48 -19.86 -9.97
CA PHE A 17 -7.66 -19.55 -10.79
C PHE A 17 -7.58 -20.16 -12.21
N THR A 18 -6.55 -20.96 -12.51
CA THR A 18 -6.28 -21.44 -13.88
C THR A 18 -7.08 -22.66 -14.29
N SER A 19 -7.83 -23.27 -13.35
CA SER A 19 -8.65 -24.45 -13.64
C SER A 19 -9.70 -24.18 -14.73
N PRO A 20 -9.75 -24.99 -15.80
CA PRO A 20 -10.72 -24.81 -16.89
C PRO A 20 -12.17 -25.08 -16.45
N ASN A 21 -12.37 -25.74 -15.31
CA ASN A 21 -13.69 -26.08 -14.74
C ASN A 21 -14.15 -25.09 -13.66
N LEU A 22 -13.43 -23.98 -13.47
CA LEU A 22 -13.77 -22.97 -12.48
C LEU A 22 -15.02 -22.17 -12.91
N LYS A 23 -16.21 -22.72 -12.64
CA LYS A 23 -17.50 -22.14 -13.01
C LYS A 23 -18.44 -22.09 -11.81
N PRO A 24 -19.25 -21.04 -11.63
CA PRO A 24 -20.20 -20.96 -10.52
C PRO A 24 -21.07 -22.21 -10.38
N GLY A 25 -21.10 -22.78 -9.18
CA GLY A 25 -21.89 -23.98 -8.85
C GLY A 25 -21.16 -25.32 -9.03
N THR A 26 -19.88 -25.33 -9.44
CA THR A 26 -19.06 -26.55 -9.42
C THR A 26 -18.36 -26.75 -8.08
N VAL A 27 -17.91 -27.98 -7.81
CA VAL A 27 -17.14 -28.32 -6.60
C VAL A 27 -15.82 -27.53 -6.56
N GLU A 28 -15.17 -27.39 -7.71
CA GLU A 28 -13.94 -26.61 -7.86
C GLU A 28 -14.18 -25.14 -7.52
N TRP A 29 -15.31 -24.58 -7.95
CA TRP A 29 -15.68 -23.21 -7.63
C TRP A 29 -15.93 -22.99 -6.14
N ASP A 30 -16.66 -23.89 -5.48
CA ASP A 30 -16.90 -23.77 -4.04
C ASP A 30 -15.60 -23.93 -3.23
N SER A 31 -14.67 -24.79 -3.68
CA SER A 31 -13.34 -24.92 -3.09
C SER A 31 -12.54 -23.62 -3.21
N VAL A 32 -12.37 -23.10 -4.43
CA VAL A 32 -11.60 -21.86 -4.68
C VAL A 32 -12.25 -20.66 -3.97
N ARG A 33 -13.59 -20.58 -3.95
CA ARG A 33 -14.31 -19.57 -3.16
C ARG A 33 -13.99 -19.70 -1.66
N GLY A 34 -13.91 -20.91 -1.14
CA GLY A 34 -13.48 -21.18 0.24
C GLY A 34 -12.06 -20.67 0.51
N ASP A 35 -11.14 -20.87 -0.43
CA ASP A 35 -9.77 -20.36 -0.34
C ASP A 35 -9.70 -18.84 -0.38
N VAL A 36 -10.45 -18.20 -1.28
CA VAL A 36 -10.59 -16.74 -1.34
C VAL A 36 -11.13 -16.20 -0.02
N ARG A 37 -12.17 -16.83 0.52
CA ARG A 37 -12.75 -16.42 1.81
C ARG A 37 -11.72 -16.53 2.93
N ARG A 38 -10.98 -17.64 3.03
CA ARG A 38 -9.93 -17.83 4.03
C ARG A 38 -8.82 -16.79 3.90
N ALA A 39 -8.39 -16.49 2.68
CA ALA A 39 -7.38 -15.47 2.42
C ALA A 39 -7.84 -14.05 2.82
N LEU A 40 -9.12 -13.73 2.61
CA LEU A 40 -9.72 -12.46 3.01
C LEU A 40 -9.97 -12.38 4.53
N GLU A 41 -10.25 -13.51 5.18
CA GLU A 41 -10.45 -13.63 6.62
C GLU A 41 -9.13 -13.77 7.40
N ASP A 42 -7.98 -13.69 6.72
CA ASP A 42 -6.68 -13.75 7.38
C ASP A 42 -6.56 -12.60 8.41
N GLU A 43 -6.49 -12.98 9.68
CA GLU A 43 -6.52 -12.05 10.80
C GLU A 43 -5.34 -11.08 10.76
N ALA A 44 -4.16 -11.54 10.32
CA ALA A 44 -2.97 -10.71 10.26
C ALA A 44 -3.12 -9.63 9.19
N VAL A 45 -3.61 -10.02 7.99
CA VAL A 45 -3.89 -9.08 6.90
C VAL A 45 -4.93 -8.04 7.31
N MET A 46 -6.04 -8.48 7.91
CA MET A 46 -7.12 -7.60 8.32
C MET A 46 -6.71 -6.67 9.47
N SER A 47 -5.96 -7.19 10.44
CA SER A 47 -5.40 -6.40 11.55
C SER A 47 -4.43 -5.34 11.03
N PHE A 48 -3.52 -5.72 10.14
CA PHE A 48 -2.58 -4.81 9.48
C PHE A 48 -3.33 -3.73 8.68
N ALA A 49 -4.27 -4.12 7.81
CA ALA A 49 -5.07 -3.22 7.01
C ALA A 49 -5.83 -2.20 7.88
N LYS A 50 -6.41 -2.64 8.99
CA LYS A 50 -7.07 -1.78 9.96
C LYS A 50 -6.10 -0.76 10.57
N LYS A 51 -4.93 -1.22 11.03
CA LYS A 51 -3.91 -0.35 11.65
C LYS A 51 -3.36 0.68 10.67
N VAL A 52 -3.09 0.29 9.44
CA VAL A 52 -2.64 1.22 8.40
C VAL A 52 -3.77 2.20 8.01
N SER A 53 -5.03 1.76 8.01
CA SER A 53 -6.17 2.67 7.80
C SER A 53 -6.34 3.69 8.92
N GLU A 54 -6.10 3.32 10.18
CA GLU A 54 -6.09 4.25 11.32
C GLU A 54 -4.97 5.30 11.13
N LEU A 55 -3.77 4.87 10.72
CA LEU A 55 -2.65 5.76 10.41
C LEU A 55 -2.97 6.72 9.26
N ASP A 56 -3.53 6.21 8.15
CA ASP A 56 -3.95 7.02 7.02
C ASP A 56 -4.99 8.09 7.40
N PHE A 57 -5.98 7.75 8.24
CA PHE A 57 -6.94 8.71 8.76
C PHE A 57 -6.24 9.83 9.56
N MET A 58 -5.34 9.48 10.48
CA MET A 58 -4.60 10.44 11.28
C MET A 58 -3.72 11.35 10.40
N THR A 59 -2.99 10.78 9.45
CA THR A 59 -2.12 11.54 8.55
C THR A 59 -2.91 12.49 7.67
N ARG A 60 -4.04 12.05 7.08
CA ARG A 60 -4.88 12.91 6.25
C ARG A 60 -5.50 14.04 7.07
N ARG A 61 -5.92 13.78 8.31
CA ARG A 61 -6.38 14.82 9.24
C ARG A 61 -5.29 15.86 9.50
N MET A 62 -4.10 15.43 9.93
CA MET A 62 -2.97 16.33 10.19
C MET A 62 -2.65 17.21 8.99
N ILE A 63 -2.60 16.63 7.78
CA ILE A 63 -2.38 17.39 6.55
C ILE A 63 -3.46 18.45 6.35
N MET A 64 -4.74 18.10 6.49
CA MET A 64 -5.85 19.04 6.29
C MET A 64 -5.86 20.16 7.32
N GLU A 65 -5.53 19.88 8.58
CA GLU A 65 -5.38 20.86 9.64
C GLU A 65 -4.22 21.82 9.35
N CYS A 66 -3.07 21.32 8.88
CA CYS A 66 -1.92 22.15 8.46
C CYS A 66 -2.28 23.13 7.33
N PHE A 67 -3.21 22.76 6.45
CA PHE A 67 -3.72 23.63 5.38
C PHE A 67 -4.90 24.51 5.82
N GLY A 68 -5.28 24.50 7.10
CA GLY A 68 -6.35 25.34 7.64
C GLY A 68 -7.75 24.98 7.11
N VAL A 69 -7.95 23.71 6.71
CA VAL A 69 -9.25 23.24 6.22
C VAL A 69 -10.25 23.21 7.38
N ASN A 70 -11.49 23.65 7.13
CA ASN A 70 -12.54 23.67 8.15
C ASN A 70 -12.92 22.25 8.63
N GLU A 71 -13.17 22.11 9.94
CA GLU A 71 -13.49 20.83 10.61
C GLU A 71 -14.63 20.06 9.93
N ASN A 72 -15.72 20.74 9.55
CA ASN A 72 -16.86 20.07 8.90
C ASN A 72 -16.47 19.44 7.56
N TYR A 73 -15.53 20.05 6.84
CA TYR A 73 -15.01 19.50 5.59
C TYR A 73 -14.04 18.34 5.84
N ILE A 74 -13.21 18.44 6.90
CA ILE A 74 -12.33 17.36 7.33
C ILE A 74 -13.16 16.11 7.65
N GLU A 75 -14.17 16.21 8.51
CA GLU A 75 -15.03 15.08 8.87
C GLU A 75 -15.72 14.49 7.65
N LYS A 76 -16.32 15.32 6.78
CA LYS A 76 -16.99 14.84 5.56
C LYS A 76 -16.03 14.11 4.62
N HIS A 77 -14.82 14.63 4.46
CA HIS A 77 -13.80 13.99 3.63
C HIS A 77 -13.40 12.64 4.21
N LEU A 78 -13.02 12.60 5.49
CA LEU A 78 -12.54 11.38 6.13
C LEU A 78 -13.62 10.28 6.18
N ASN A 79 -14.89 10.65 6.37
CA ASN A 79 -16.02 9.72 6.38
C ASN A 79 -16.44 9.20 4.98
N SER A 80 -16.02 9.86 3.90
CA SER A 80 -16.38 9.46 2.52
C SER A 80 -15.28 8.69 1.80
N THR A 81 -14.07 8.66 2.37
CA THR A 81 -12.91 8.02 1.75
C THR A 81 -12.84 6.53 2.06
N LYS A 82 -12.44 5.75 1.05
CA LYS A 82 -12.14 4.32 1.18
C LYS A 82 -10.63 4.11 1.15
N CYS A 83 -10.15 3.19 1.98
CA CYS A 83 -8.77 2.71 1.93
C CYS A 83 -8.68 1.53 0.95
N LEU A 84 -7.65 1.51 0.12
CA LEU A 84 -7.30 0.37 -0.73
C LEU A 84 -5.96 -0.18 -0.23
N VAL A 85 -5.97 -1.43 0.24
CA VAL A 85 -4.74 -2.14 0.58
C VAL A 85 -4.32 -2.97 -0.63
N ARG A 86 -3.05 -2.84 -1.02
CA ARG A 86 -2.44 -3.61 -2.09
C ARG A 86 -1.22 -4.35 -1.55
N MET A 87 -1.17 -5.66 -1.74
CA MET A 87 0.01 -6.47 -1.51
C MET A 87 0.66 -6.79 -2.85
N MET A 88 1.98 -6.63 -2.93
CA MET A 88 2.74 -6.87 -4.15
C MET A 88 3.94 -7.74 -3.83
N LYS A 89 4.24 -8.66 -4.73
CA LYS A 89 5.45 -9.49 -4.69
C LYS A 89 6.18 -9.28 -6.01
N TYR A 90 7.43 -8.88 -5.92
CA TYR A 90 8.33 -8.77 -7.07
C TYR A 90 9.27 -9.96 -7.07
N GLN A 91 9.58 -10.48 -8.26
CA GLN A 91 10.58 -11.53 -8.41
C GLN A 91 11.97 -10.87 -8.38
N GLY A 92 12.90 -11.48 -7.65
CA GLY A 92 14.30 -11.07 -7.70
C GLY A 92 14.92 -11.49 -9.04
N VAL A 93 15.64 -10.58 -9.67
CA VAL A 93 16.45 -10.84 -10.86
C VAL A 93 17.91 -11.05 -10.44
N GLU A 94 18.71 -11.74 -11.27
CA GLU A 94 20.14 -11.88 -11.00
C GLU A 94 20.81 -10.50 -10.97
N GLU A 95 21.85 -10.31 -10.14
CA GLU A 95 22.51 -9.02 -9.87
C GLU A 95 23.01 -8.26 -11.11
N LYS A 96 23.05 -8.90 -12.29
CA LYS A 96 23.55 -8.34 -13.54
C LYS A 96 22.46 -7.72 -14.42
N GLU A 97 21.19 -7.93 -14.11
CA GLU A 97 20.06 -7.40 -14.87
C GLU A 97 19.30 -6.38 -14.03
N GLU A 98 19.37 -5.10 -14.40
CA GLU A 98 18.47 -4.08 -13.87
C GLU A 98 17.15 -4.15 -14.64
N GLU A 99 16.21 -4.96 -14.16
CA GLU A 99 14.84 -4.99 -14.67
C GLU A 99 13.92 -4.18 -13.75
N LEU A 100 13.11 -3.30 -14.34
CA LEU A 100 12.11 -2.54 -13.58
C LEU A 100 10.95 -3.44 -13.17
N GLY A 101 10.76 -3.63 -11.86
CA GLY A 101 9.61 -4.35 -11.34
C GLY A 101 8.27 -3.61 -11.57
N MET A 102 8.30 -2.28 -11.73
CA MET A 102 7.14 -1.46 -12.01
C MET A 102 7.56 -0.16 -12.72
N GLU A 103 6.80 0.24 -13.73
CA GLU A 103 7.06 1.48 -14.45
C GLU A 103 6.86 2.73 -13.58
N ALA A 104 7.59 3.80 -13.91
CA ALA A 104 7.44 5.10 -13.28
C ALA A 104 6.00 5.63 -13.43
N HIS A 105 5.34 5.94 -12.32
CA HIS A 105 3.97 6.45 -12.31
C HIS A 105 3.71 7.39 -11.11
N THR A 106 2.50 7.92 -11.05
CA THR A 106 1.99 8.68 -9.90
C THR A 106 0.66 8.10 -9.48
N ASP A 107 0.50 7.81 -8.20
CA ASP A 107 -0.77 7.36 -7.67
C ASP A 107 -1.84 8.43 -7.80
N ARG A 108 -3.06 8.03 -8.22
CA ARG A 108 -4.19 8.96 -8.39
C ARG A 108 -4.83 9.36 -7.06
N ASN A 109 -4.52 8.66 -5.97
CA ASN A 109 -5.09 8.88 -4.64
C ASN A 109 -4.58 10.19 -4.00
N MET A 110 -4.99 10.43 -2.75
CA MET A 110 -4.47 11.55 -1.95
C MET A 110 -3.17 11.18 -1.24
N LEU A 111 -3.10 9.97 -0.69
CA LEU A 111 -2.00 9.49 0.15
C LEU A 111 -1.75 8.01 -0.12
N THR A 112 -0.47 7.62 -0.17
CA THR A 112 -0.02 6.22 -0.17
C THR A 112 0.88 6.01 1.04
N ILE A 113 0.59 4.98 1.83
CA ILE A 113 1.46 4.51 2.92
C ILE A 113 2.06 3.18 2.48
N LEU A 114 3.39 3.14 2.40
CA LEU A 114 4.13 1.97 1.94
C LEU A 114 4.88 1.32 3.11
N CYS A 115 4.69 0.01 3.23
CA CYS A 115 5.47 -0.88 4.07
C CYS A 115 6.31 -1.76 3.14
N GLN A 116 7.64 -1.67 3.24
CA GLN A 116 8.57 -2.50 2.48
C GLN A 116 9.14 -3.59 3.38
N ASN A 117 9.59 -4.68 2.77
CA ASN A 117 10.41 -5.69 3.45
C ASN A 117 11.87 -5.19 3.55
N ASP A 118 12.78 -6.06 4.01
CA ASP A 118 14.20 -5.73 4.21
C ASP A 118 14.99 -5.54 2.89
N VAL A 119 14.31 -5.49 1.74
CA VAL A 119 14.93 -5.18 0.44
C VAL A 119 15.28 -3.71 0.42
N LYS A 120 16.58 -3.43 0.46
CA LYS A 120 17.11 -2.08 0.30
C LYS A 120 16.97 -1.61 -1.14
N ASP A 121 16.72 -0.32 -1.31
CA ASP A 121 16.75 0.38 -2.59
C ASP A 121 15.73 -0.13 -3.63
N GLY A 122 14.69 -0.86 -3.20
CA GLY A 122 13.64 -1.36 -4.09
C GLY A 122 12.60 -0.32 -4.51
N LEU A 123 12.63 0.88 -3.93
CA LEU A 123 11.78 2.01 -4.31
C LEU A 123 12.63 3.22 -4.64
N GLU A 124 12.31 3.85 -5.76
CA GLU A 124 12.83 5.15 -6.13
C GLU A 124 11.67 6.16 -6.24
N VAL A 125 11.90 7.37 -5.76
CA VAL A 125 10.95 8.49 -5.85
C VAL A 125 11.59 9.57 -6.69
N ARG A 126 10.84 10.12 -7.64
CA ARG A 126 11.33 11.23 -8.46
C ARG A 126 11.00 12.56 -7.80
N THR A 127 12.02 13.38 -7.59
CA THR A 127 11.89 14.75 -7.10
C THR A 127 11.19 15.64 -8.13
N SER A 128 10.48 16.67 -7.65
CA SER A 128 9.68 17.56 -8.51
C SER A 128 10.50 18.67 -9.19
N ASP A 129 11.63 19.04 -8.59
CA ASP A 129 12.47 20.17 -8.96
C ASP A 129 13.51 19.80 -10.03
N ASP A 130 14.37 18.84 -9.74
CA ASP A 130 15.49 18.44 -10.62
C ASP A 130 15.22 17.14 -11.40
N LYS A 131 14.05 16.53 -11.18
CA LYS A 131 13.62 15.26 -11.79
C LYS A 131 14.59 14.11 -11.52
N GLN A 132 15.39 14.20 -10.46
CA GLN A 132 16.28 13.14 -10.03
C GLN A 132 15.50 12.02 -9.33
N TRP A 133 16.00 10.81 -9.47
CA TRP A 133 15.50 9.65 -8.73
C TRP A 133 16.28 9.51 -7.43
N ILE A 134 15.56 9.45 -6.32
CA ILE A 134 16.13 9.18 -5.00
C ILE A 134 15.65 7.82 -4.51
N LYS A 135 16.59 7.02 -4.01
CA LYS A 135 16.28 5.77 -3.33
C LYS A 135 15.57 6.08 -2.02
N ALA A 136 14.34 5.60 -1.90
CA ALA A 136 13.48 5.87 -0.76
C ALA A 136 13.45 4.62 0.14
N ASN A 137 14.21 4.67 1.23
CA ASN A 137 14.25 3.62 2.23
C ASN A 137 13.58 4.11 3.53
N PRO A 138 12.88 3.23 4.28
CA PRO A 138 12.44 3.55 5.63
C PRO A 138 13.64 3.92 6.52
N SER A 139 13.46 4.90 7.42
CA SER A 139 14.55 5.33 8.32
C SER A 139 14.87 4.30 9.41
N GLN A 140 13.90 3.45 9.73
CA GLN A 140 13.97 2.37 10.71
C GLN A 140 13.06 1.21 10.28
N ASP A 141 13.31 0.00 10.77
CA ASP A 141 12.52 -1.20 10.43
C ASP A 141 11.03 -1.07 10.80
N SER A 142 10.72 -0.23 11.79
CA SER A 142 9.35 0.07 12.24
C SER A 142 8.72 1.30 11.59
N SER A 143 9.40 1.91 10.61
CA SER A 143 8.93 3.13 9.94
C SER A 143 8.24 2.84 8.61
N PHE A 144 7.32 3.73 8.24
CA PHE A 144 6.57 3.65 6.98
C PHE A 144 6.93 4.83 6.09
N ILE A 145 6.96 4.60 4.78
CA ILE A 145 7.11 5.67 3.80
C ILE A 145 5.71 6.21 3.47
N VAL A 146 5.55 7.54 3.56
CA VAL A 146 4.28 8.21 3.27
C VAL A 146 4.48 9.13 2.07
N LEU A 147 3.70 8.91 1.01
CA LEU A 147 3.80 9.63 -0.26
C LEU A 147 2.49 10.33 -0.59
N GLY A 148 2.58 11.57 -1.08
CA GLY A 148 1.43 12.31 -1.58
C GLY A 148 1.08 11.89 -3.01
N GLY A 149 -0.18 11.54 -3.25
CA GLY A 149 -0.69 11.23 -4.59
C GLY A 149 -1.11 12.48 -5.37
N ALA A 150 -1.55 12.29 -6.62
CA ALA A 150 -1.93 13.36 -7.53
C ALA A 150 -3.06 14.26 -6.95
N THR A 151 -3.99 13.69 -6.20
CA THR A 151 -5.09 14.46 -5.59
C THR A 151 -4.57 15.46 -4.55
N LEU A 152 -3.54 15.08 -3.77
CA LEU A 152 -2.92 16.01 -2.82
C LEU A 152 -2.11 17.09 -3.56
N HIS A 153 -1.39 16.72 -4.62
CA HIS A 153 -0.61 17.65 -5.43
C HIS A 153 -1.47 18.76 -6.06
N VAL A 154 -2.63 18.41 -6.62
CA VAL A 154 -3.56 19.41 -7.18
C VAL A 154 -4.03 20.39 -6.11
N ARG A 155 -4.18 19.93 -4.86
CA ARG A 155 -4.68 20.75 -3.75
C ARG A 155 -3.60 21.60 -3.08
N SER A 156 -2.33 21.19 -3.15
CA SER A 156 -1.22 21.91 -2.53
C SER A 156 -0.63 23.03 -3.40
N LYS A 157 -0.96 23.07 -4.71
CA LYS A 157 -0.62 24.25 -5.52
C LYS A 157 -1.45 25.45 -5.03
N PRO A 158 -0.80 26.56 -4.62
CA PRO A 158 -1.51 27.71 -4.10
C PRO A 158 -2.40 28.27 -5.19
N ARG A 159 -3.71 28.28 -4.90
CA ARG A 159 -4.77 29.14 -5.45
C ARG A 159 -4.84 29.22 -6.98
N PHE A 160 -5.98 28.78 -7.50
CA PHE A 160 -6.49 29.21 -8.80
C PHE A 160 -6.20 30.70 -9.04
N LEU A 161 -5.29 30.98 -9.97
CA LEU A 161 -5.26 32.25 -10.69
C LEU A 161 -6.23 32.06 -11.86
N PHE A 162 -7.34 32.78 -11.82
CA PHE A 162 -8.07 33.15 -13.03
C PHE A 162 -7.29 34.27 -13.72
#